data_AF-A0A9P9K9W7-F1
#
_entry.id   AF-A0A9P9K9W7-F1
#
_cell.length_a   1.000
_cell.length_b   1.000
_cell.length_c   1.000
_cell.angle_alpha   90.00
_cell.angle_beta   90.00
_cell.angle_gamma   90.00
#
_symmetry.space_group_name_H-M   'P 1'
#
loop_
_entity.id
_entity.type
_entity.pdbx_description
1 polymer ?
#
loop_
_entity_poly.entity_id
_entity_poly.type
_entity_poly.pdbx_seq_one_letter_code
_entity_poly.pdbx_strand_id
1 'polypeptide(L)'
;MERRHDPPNQLGPAFWLHCATRSLCIRLDGLQCHLGCCNDTSRDRREDRRQHPDSQLGQHDLSLGKFSYSVGVQLLGSLLAGAAAASPIHNSSRMHEKLDSTGYTYVGRSYGVGSSVGLGQVNFKEGRDLLGWKYQEVGYAAKVNCIYNKSANFVLNKKETLLWAAEGEMPDSDDGGEYSNYVGYGDGNNVLAIGVAHFKDHNATVAPVRRYISFAGGFWYKFLDQAQCEVDFEPTRFNVTVNNLGKNITVEPTNDTDVPDIDPSRWLKGVLLRQFELIANDETNLYVSTVGSAFNNSITGHLLSLEMNGTTSVSDNDINLRGIENAIISMVDDMLAAYASAQLVVGNFKDNVKGTVRVTAVAIGEKRFAIAAFALNMVVAFIFLLEALRTRGWKDLPEFDPSDIRHVMIAASEGGGSLAKAGFTTDSEKLGKIQVRYGETGTGRYALAVEELASPTVKYENMRSDSDISYGGAGRNSVTHSVEGGMI
;
A
#
# COMPACT_ATOMS: atom_id res chain seq x y z
N MET A 1 -36.86 -72.83 -31.83
CA MET A 1 -35.69 -72.33 -31.08
C MET A 1 -36.21 -71.55 -29.89
N GLU A 2 -35.91 -72.05 -28.68
CA GLU A 2 -36.32 -71.53 -27.37
C GLU A 2 -36.09 -70.00 -27.22
N ARG A 3 -37.08 -69.19 -26.79
CA ARG A 3 -37.51 -68.89 -25.39
C ARG A 3 -36.31 -68.44 -24.52
N ARG A 4 -36.22 -67.22 -23.93
CA ARG A 4 -37.18 -66.41 -23.14
C ARG A 4 -36.64 -65.00 -22.79
N HIS A 5 -37.60 -64.08 -22.60
CA HIS A 5 -37.79 -63.02 -21.57
C HIS A 5 -36.78 -61.91 -21.23
N ASP A 6 -37.29 -60.67 -21.32
CA ASP A 6 -37.07 -59.50 -20.42
C ASP A 6 -38.12 -59.50 -19.25
N PRO A 7 -38.12 -58.53 -18.30
CA PRO A 7 -37.10 -58.01 -17.34
C PRO A 7 -37.68 -58.07 -15.88
N PRO A 8 -37.21 -57.38 -14.79
CA PRO A 8 -37.29 -55.91 -14.58
C PRO A 8 -36.25 -55.24 -13.61
N ASN A 9 -36.37 -53.91 -13.51
CA ASN A 9 -35.77 -52.95 -12.56
C ASN A 9 -35.55 -53.43 -11.12
N GLN A 10 -34.41 -53.03 -10.51
CA GLN A 10 -34.32 -52.74 -9.06
C GLN A 10 -33.40 -51.54 -8.76
N LEU A 11 -33.91 -50.67 -7.90
CA LEU A 11 -33.29 -49.51 -7.26
C LEU A 11 -32.58 -49.93 -5.95
N GLY A 12 -31.39 -49.35 -5.71
CA GLY A 12 -30.72 -49.21 -4.40
C GLY A 12 -29.95 -50.42 -3.86
N PRO A 13 -29.02 -50.26 -2.88
CA PRO A 13 -28.89 -49.13 -1.96
C PRO A 13 -27.49 -48.48 -1.88
N ALA A 14 -27.50 -47.31 -1.23
CA ALA A 14 -26.35 -46.56 -0.75
C ALA A 14 -25.43 -47.42 0.15
N PHE A 15 -24.13 -47.28 -0.05
CA PHE A 15 -23.11 -47.67 0.92
C PHE A 15 -22.36 -46.43 1.39
N TRP A 16 -22.61 -46.06 2.64
CA TRP A 16 -21.73 -45.21 3.43
C TRP A 16 -20.57 -46.07 3.93
N LEU A 17 -19.34 -45.66 3.65
CA LEU A 17 -18.20 -46.04 4.47
C LEU A 17 -17.38 -44.80 4.80
N HIS A 18 -17.47 -44.39 6.06
CA HIS A 18 -16.47 -43.57 6.71
C HIS A 18 -15.12 -44.28 6.68
N CYS A 19 -14.08 -43.64 6.15
CA CYS A 19 -12.77 -43.73 6.78
C CYS A 19 -11.98 -42.45 6.52
N ALA A 20 -11.53 -41.89 7.64
CA ALA A 20 -10.80 -40.65 7.74
C ALA A 20 -9.31 -40.91 7.48
N THR A 21 -8.74 -40.16 6.55
CA THR A 21 -7.37 -39.63 6.62
C THR A 21 -7.35 -38.38 5.76
N ARG A 22 -7.09 -37.23 6.40
CA ARG A 22 -6.97 -35.93 5.76
C ARG A 22 -5.72 -35.95 4.85
N SER A 23 -5.93 -36.20 3.57
CA SER A 23 -5.03 -35.80 2.50
C SER A 23 -5.78 -34.80 1.62
N LEU A 24 -5.14 -33.65 1.45
CA LEU A 24 -5.57 -32.48 0.70
C LEU A 24 -5.86 -32.88 -0.77
N CYS A 25 -7.10 -33.26 -1.08
CA CYS A 25 -7.58 -33.36 -2.45
C CYS A 25 -8.10 -31.98 -2.85
N ILE A 26 -7.32 -31.24 -3.62
CA ILE A 26 -7.84 -30.18 -4.46
C ILE A 26 -8.71 -30.88 -5.51
N ARG A 27 -10.00 -30.95 -5.24
CA ARG A 27 -10.98 -31.52 -6.16
C ARG A 27 -11.33 -30.43 -7.18
N LEU A 28 -10.59 -30.39 -8.29
CA LEU A 28 -10.90 -29.61 -9.50
C LEU A 28 -12.06 -30.27 -10.26
N ASP A 29 -13.18 -30.53 -9.59
CA ASP A 29 -14.40 -30.96 -10.27
C ASP A 29 -15.05 -29.72 -10.89
N GLY A 30 -14.67 -29.40 -12.13
CA GLY A 30 -15.25 -28.29 -12.89
C GLY A 30 -14.48 -27.85 -14.13
N LEU A 31 -13.20 -28.18 -14.28
CA LEU A 31 -12.45 -28.00 -15.52
C LEU A 31 -12.69 -29.20 -16.45
N GLN A 32 -13.96 -29.45 -16.77
CA GLN A 32 -14.31 -30.39 -17.82
C GLN A 32 -14.22 -29.65 -19.15
N CYS A 33 -13.15 -29.96 -19.87
CA CYS A 33 -12.82 -29.46 -21.19
C CYS A 33 -14.04 -29.31 -22.11
N HIS A 34 -14.38 -28.09 -22.50
CA HIS A 34 -14.96 -27.87 -23.84
C HIS A 34 -13.81 -27.79 -24.86
N LEU A 35 -13.10 -28.91 -24.99
CA LEU A 35 -12.23 -29.19 -26.15
C LEU A 35 -13.15 -29.66 -27.28
N GLY A 36 -13.70 -28.71 -28.01
CA GLY A 36 -14.37 -28.96 -29.28
C GLY A 36 -13.43 -28.63 -30.42
N CYS A 37 -12.63 -29.61 -30.88
CA CYS A 37 -12.00 -29.56 -32.18
C CYS A 37 -13.10 -29.38 -33.25
N CYS A 38 -13.14 -28.22 -33.91
CA CYS A 38 -13.92 -28.04 -35.13
C CYS A 38 -13.26 -28.88 -36.24
N ASN A 39 -13.77 -30.10 -36.42
CA ASN A 39 -13.50 -30.90 -37.60
C ASN A 39 -14.84 -31.12 -38.29
N ASP A 40 -15.24 -30.20 -39.18
CA ASP A 40 -16.55 -30.25 -39.81
C ASP A 40 -16.44 -30.84 -41.22
N THR A 41 -16.80 -32.11 -41.32
CA THR A 41 -17.20 -32.76 -42.57
C THR A 41 -18.73 -32.83 -42.59
N SER A 42 -19.31 -31.88 -43.34
CA SER A 42 -20.64 -31.91 -43.97
C SER A 42 -21.61 -33.06 -43.60
N ARG A 43 -22.71 -32.75 -42.87
CA ARG A 43 -24.10 -33.09 -43.27
C ARG A 43 -25.16 -32.65 -42.25
N ASP A 44 -26.09 -31.82 -42.73
CA ASP A 44 -27.52 -31.72 -42.39
C ASP A 44 -28.05 -32.44 -41.13
N ARG A 45 -28.53 -31.66 -40.14
CA ARG A 45 -29.96 -31.61 -39.75
C ARG A 45 -30.25 -30.67 -38.56
N ARG A 46 -31.14 -29.71 -38.83
CA ARG A 46 -32.23 -29.20 -37.97
C ARG A 46 -31.91 -28.87 -36.51
N GLU A 47 -31.56 -27.61 -36.32
CA GLU A 47 -32.10 -26.65 -35.33
C GLU A 47 -33.23 -27.20 -34.43
N ASP A 48 -32.90 -27.43 -33.16
CA ASP A 48 -33.86 -27.41 -32.06
C ASP A 48 -33.28 -26.55 -30.94
N ARG A 49 -33.89 -25.36 -30.79
CA ARG A 49 -33.41 -24.25 -29.97
C ARG A 49 -33.86 -24.49 -28.53
N ARG A 50 -33.04 -25.15 -27.72
CA ARG A 50 -33.13 -25.12 -26.24
C ARG A 50 -31.86 -24.51 -25.68
N GLN A 51 -31.97 -23.26 -25.23
CA GLN A 51 -30.97 -22.62 -24.39
C GLN A 51 -30.82 -23.44 -23.09
N HIS A 52 -29.71 -24.16 -22.96
CA HIS A 52 -29.24 -24.69 -21.68
C HIS A 52 -28.42 -23.60 -20.96
N PRO A 53 -28.67 -23.31 -19.68
CA PRO A 53 -27.96 -22.30 -18.93
C PRO A 53 -26.80 -22.93 -18.14
N ASP A 54 -25.69 -23.29 -18.79
CA ASP A 54 -24.52 -23.88 -18.09
C ASP A 54 -23.17 -23.38 -18.68
N SER A 55 -23.03 -22.06 -18.86
CA SER A 55 -21.75 -21.42 -19.21
C SER A 55 -21.29 -20.35 -18.20
N GLN A 56 -21.76 -20.41 -16.95
CA GLN A 56 -21.31 -19.54 -15.86
C GLN A 56 -20.55 -20.34 -14.79
N LEU A 57 -19.49 -21.05 -15.17
CA LEU A 57 -18.63 -21.71 -14.19
C LEU A 57 -17.54 -20.73 -13.71
N GLY A 58 -17.77 -20.10 -12.56
CA GLY A 58 -16.69 -19.56 -11.72
C GLY A 58 -16.34 -18.07 -11.85
N GLN A 59 -17.23 -17.22 -12.36
CA GLN A 59 -17.04 -15.76 -12.30
C GLN A 59 -17.91 -15.17 -11.17
N HIS A 60 -17.25 -14.55 -10.18
CA HIS A 60 -17.93 -13.72 -9.19
C HIS A 60 -17.45 -12.27 -9.34
N ASP A 61 -18.30 -11.45 -9.97
CA ASP A 61 -18.15 -9.99 -9.95
C ASP A 61 -18.69 -9.50 -8.60
N LEU A 62 -17.79 -9.23 -7.67
CA LEU A 62 -18.13 -8.64 -6.38
C LEU A 62 -17.76 -7.16 -6.40
N SER A 63 -18.28 -6.37 -5.46
CA SER A 63 -17.84 -4.98 -5.27
C SER A 63 -16.34 -4.84 -5.01
N LEU A 64 -15.66 -5.96 -4.74
CA LEU A 64 -14.24 -6.06 -4.46
C LEU A 64 -13.38 -6.46 -5.67
N GLY A 65 -13.97 -6.72 -6.85
CA GLY A 65 -13.25 -7.02 -8.09
C GLY A 65 -13.73 -8.29 -8.79
N LYS A 66 -12.99 -8.68 -9.84
CA LYS A 66 -13.22 -9.90 -10.62
C LYS A 66 -12.32 -11.03 -10.13
N PHE A 67 -12.92 -12.17 -9.80
CA PHE A 67 -12.19 -13.36 -9.36
C PHE A 67 -12.58 -14.56 -10.22
N SER A 68 -11.59 -15.26 -10.76
CA SER A 68 -11.81 -16.43 -11.63
C SER A 68 -10.64 -17.40 -11.59
N TYR A 69 -10.94 -18.69 -11.79
CA TYR A 69 -9.96 -19.74 -12.08
C TYR A 69 -9.55 -19.76 -13.57
N SER A 70 -10.19 -18.97 -14.43
CA SER A 70 -9.76 -18.75 -15.82
C SER A 70 -9.01 -17.43 -15.93
N VAL A 71 -7.86 -17.36 -15.27
CA VAL A 71 -7.10 -16.12 -15.09
C VAL A 71 -6.64 -15.54 -16.42
N GLY A 72 -6.17 -16.39 -17.35
CA GLY A 72 -5.70 -15.96 -18.66
C GLY A 72 -6.77 -15.26 -19.49
N VAL A 73 -8.04 -15.68 -19.40
CA VAL A 73 -9.14 -15.08 -20.17
C VAL A 73 -9.73 -13.87 -19.45
N GLN A 74 -9.95 -13.97 -18.13
CA GLN A 74 -10.72 -12.97 -17.39
C GLN A 74 -9.90 -11.76 -16.93
N LEU A 75 -8.57 -11.92 -16.77
CA LEU A 75 -7.66 -10.88 -16.30
C LEU A 75 -6.62 -10.49 -17.35
N LEU A 76 -6.86 -10.87 -18.61
CA LEU A 76 -5.98 -10.72 -19.77
C LEU A 76 -5.35 -9.33 -19.89
N GLY A 77 -6.17 -8.27 -19.89
CA GLY A 77 -5.70 -6.90 -20.00
C GLY A 77 -4.76 -6.49 -18.86
N SER A 78 -5.05 -6.93 -17.63
CA SER A 78 -4.21 -6.64 -16.47
C SER A 78 -2.90 -7.44 -16.48
N LEU A 79 -2.93 -8.70 -16.93
CA LEU A 79 -1.73 -9.52 -17.11
C LEU A 79 -0.80 -8.93 -18.17
N LEU A 80 -1.35 -8.48 -19.30
CA LEU A 80 -0.60 -7.82 -20.36
C LEU A 80 -0.03 -6.47 -19.93
N ALA A 81 -0.80 -5.67 -19.20
CA ALA A 81 -0.31 -4.43 -18.60
C ALA A 81 0.84 -4.71 -17.61
N GLY A 82 0.70 -5.78 -16.82
CA GLY A 82 1.74 -6.26 -15.93
C GLY A 82 3.02 -6.64 -16.67
N ALA A 83 2.90 -7.43 -17.73
CA ALA A 83 4.01 -7.83 -18.60
C ALA A 83 4.70 -6.63 -19.25
N ALA A 84 3.94 -5.68 -19.78
CA ALA A 84 4.47 -4.47 -20.41
C ALA A 84 5.26 -3.58 -19.44
N ALA A 85 4.84 -3.53 -18.18
CA ALA A 85 5.49 -2.75 -17.12
C ALA A 85 6.50 -3.58 -16.28
N ALA A 86 6.86 -4.78 -16.72
CA ALA A 86 7.70 -5.69 -15.93
C ALA A 86 9.12 -5.16 -15.70
N SER A 87 9.65 -4.36 -16.63
CA SER A 87 11.00 -3.79 -16.57
C SER A 87 10.94 -2.26 -16.32
N PRO A 88 11.04 -1.81 -15.06
CA PRO A 88 10.98 -0.39 -14.74
C PRO A 88 12.23 0.37 -15.20
N ILE A 89 12.01 1.56 -15.75
CA ILE A 89 13.04 2.41 -16.35
C ILE A 89 14.03 2.97 -15.32
N HIS A 90 13.57 3.34 -14.12
CA HIS A 90 14.40 4.07 -13.13
C HIS A 90 15.20 3.20 -12.16
N ASN A 91 15.46 1.93 -12.50
CA ASN A 91 16.04 0.95 -11.58
C ASN A 91 15.32 0.88 -10.21
N SER A 92 14.05 1.30 -10.19
CA SER A 92 13.19 1.27 -9.02
C SER A 92 12.51 -0.08 -8.93
N SER A 93 12.01 -0.44 -7.74
CA SER A 93 11.11 -1.58 -7.62
C SER A 93 9.89 -1.39 -8.54
N ARG A 94 9.49 -2.44 -9.25
CA ARG A 94 8.25 -2.47 -10.02
C ARG A 94 7.09 -2.12 -9.09
N MET A 95 6.21 -1.21 -9.50
CA MET A 95 4.95 -0.95 -8.80
C MET A 95 3.83 -1.43 -9.69
N HIS A 96 2.94 -2.27 -9.15
CA HIS A 96 1.81 -2.78 -9.91
C HIS A 96 0.60 -2.99 -9.01
N GLU A 97 -0.58 -2.71 -9.53
CA GLU A 97 -1.82 -2.86 -8.79
C GLU A 97 -2.10 -4.33 -8.51
N LYS A 98 -2.69 -4.59 -7.34
CA LYS A 98 -3.27 -5.88 -7.03
C LYS A 98 -4.44 -6.12 -7.99
N LEU A 99 -4.60 -7.35 -8.48
CA LEU A 99 -5.62 -7.70 -9.47
C LEU A 99 -7.04 -7.82 -8.87
N ASP A 100 -7.48 -6.79 -8.16
CA ASP A 100 -8.81 -6.63 -7.60
C ASP A 100 -9.15 -5.14 -7.38
N SER A 101 -10.29 -4.85 -6.77
CA SER A 101 -10.76 -3.49 -6.50
C SER A 101 -10.52 -3.03 -5.06
N THR A 102 -9.57 -3.65 -4.35
CA THR A 102 -9.21 -3.23 -2.98
C THR A 102 -8.35 -1.98 -2.93
N GLY A 103 -7.77 -1.59 -4.09
CA GLY A 103 -6.93 -0.40 -4.24
C GLY A 103 -5.52 -0.57 -3.67
N TYR A 104 -5.08 -1.80 -3.37
CA TYR A 104 -3.71 -2.06 -2.94
C TYR A 104 -2.76 -2.20 -4.12
N THR A 105 -1.51 -1.80 -3.92
CA THR A 105 -0.43 -1.87 -4.91
C THR A 105 0.74 -2.66 -4.33
N TYR A 106 1.30 -3.56 -5.12
CA TYR A 106 2.54 -4.25 -4.81
C TYR A 106 3.74 -3.36 -5.14
N VAL A 107 4.71 -3.33 -4.22
CA VAL A 107 6.02 -2.72 -4.45
C VAL A 107 7.06 -3.84 -4.52
N GLY A 108 7.66 -3.99 -5.70
CA GLY A 108 8.52 -5.11 -6.05
C GLY A 108 7.73 -6.24 -6.71
N ARG A 109 8.14 -7.47 -6.44
CA ARG A 109 7.46 -8.68 -6.91
C ARG A 109 6.37 -9.10 -5.91
N SER A 110 5.25 -9.61 -6.41
CA SER A 110 4.20 -10.18 -5.55
C SER A 110 4.49 -11.65 -5.17
N TYR A 111 5.27 -12.38 -5.98
CA TYR A 111 5.54 -13.82 -5.84
C TYR A 111 4.26 -14.68 -5.72
N GLY A 112 3.11 -14.15 -6.17
CA GLY A 112 1.82 -14.80 -6.00
C GLY A 112 1.22 -14.79 -4.59
N VAL A 113 1.84 -14.09 -3.64
CA VAL A 113 1.40 -14.02 -2.23
C VAL A 113 0.86 -12.63 -1.88
N GLY A 114 0.27 -12.46 -0.70
CA GLY A 114 -0.38 -11.17 -0.35
C GLY A 114 -1.77 -11.00 -0.97
N SER A 115 -2.30 -12.03 -1.63
CA SER A 115 -3.61 -12.02 -2.29
C SER A 115 -4.77 -11.78 -1.31
N SER A 116 -4.60 -12.15 -0.04
CA SER A 116 -5.62 -11.94 1.00
C SER A 116 -5.74 -10.49 1.47
N VAL A 117 -4.78 -9.62 1.16
CA VAL A 117 -4.78 -8.23 1.60
C VAL A 117 -5.97 -7.48 1.00
N GLY A 118 -6.76 -6.83 1.86
CA GLY A 118 -7.99 -6.12 1.47
C GLY A 118 -9.22 -7.01 1.25
N LEU A 119 -9.04 -8.32 1.10
CA LEU A 119 -10.12 -9.30 0.91
C LEU A 119 -10.42 -10.09 2.20
N GLY A 120 -9.39 -10.36 2.99
CA GLY A 120 -9.46 -11.05 4.27
C GLY A 120 -9.76 -10.13 5.45
N GLN A 121 -10.17 -10.72 6.58
CA GLN A 121 -10.39 -10.01 7.83
C GLN A 121 -9.13 -10.00 8.68
N VAL A 122 -8.76 -8.83 9.20
CA VAL A 122 -7.67 -8.69 10.18
C VAL A 122 -8.28 -8.55 11.56
N ASN A 123 -8.10 -9.57 12.40
CA ASN A 123 -8.62 -9.56 13.76
C ASN A 123 -7.63 -8.84 14.70
N PHE A 124 -8.02 -7.66 15.21
CA PHE A 124 -7.25 -6.90 16.20
C PHE A 124 -8.18 -6.29 17.26
N LYS A 125 -7.62 -5.87 18.40
CA LYS A 125 -8.41 -5.29 19.50
C LYS A 125 -9.06 -3.98 19.04
N GLU A 126 -10.38 -3.88 19.20
CA GLU A 126 -11.19 -2.71 18.84
C GLU A 126 -10.68 -1.41 19.50
N GLY A 127 -10.96 -0.27 18.86
CA GLY A 127 -10.67 1.06 19.39
C GLY A 127 -9.32 1.66 19.03
N ARG A 128 -8.62 1.13 18.02
CA ARG A 128 -7.39 1.73 17.46
C ARG A 128 -7.42 1.71 15.93
N ASP A 129 -6.82 2.71 15.30
CA ASP A 129 -6.72 2.75 13.85
C ASP A 129 -5.62 1.80 13.37
N LEU A 130 -5.97 0.96 12.39
CA LEU A 130 -5.06 0.01 11.78
C LEU A 130 -4.13 0.73 10.78
N LEU A 131 -2.85 0.86 11.13
CA LEU A 131 -1.83 1.47 10.28
C LEU A 131 -1.25 0.48 9.26
N GLY A 132 -1.26 -0.82 9.60
CA GLY A 132 -0.68 -1.87 8.77
C GLY A 132 -0.48 -3.15 9.55
N TRP A 133 -0.06 -4.21 8.88
CA TRP A 133 0.21 -5.49 9.51
C TRP A 133 1.29 -6.24 8.73
N LYS A 134 1.90 -7.23 9.38
CA LYS A 134 2.88 -8.12 8.76
C LYS A 134 2.54 -9.56 9.09
N TYR A 135 2.66 -10.45 8.13
CA TYR A 135 2.44 -11.88 8.32
C TYR A 135 3.32 -12.69 7.37
N GLN A 136 3.36 -14.01 7.57
CA GLN A 136 4.13 -14.91 6.72
C GLN A 136 3.21 -15.76 5.86
N GLU A 137 3.56 -15.90 4.59
CA GLU A 137 2.79 -16.68 3.62
C GLU A 137 3.75 -17.57 2.84
N VAL A 138 3.31 -18.77 2.45
CA VAL A 138 4.11 -19.65 1.59
C VAL A 138 3.64 -19.45 0.15
N GLY A 139 4.58 -19.30 -0.77
CA GLY A 139 4.33 -19.10 -2.20
C GLY A 139 5.39 -19.77 -3.06
N TYR A 140 5.46 -19.37 -4.33
CA TYR A 140 6.52 -19.78 -5.23
C TYR A 140 7.40 -18.60 -5.62
N ALA A 141 8.70 -18.72 -5.37
CA ALA A 141 9.69 -17.84 -5.99
C ALA A 141 9.94 -18.30 -7.43
N ALA A 142 9.14 -17.78 -8.37
CA ALA A 142 9.33 -18.09 -9.78
C ALA A 142 10.67 -17.56 -10.28
N LYS A 143 11.46 -18.43 -10.90
CA LYS A 143 12.71 -18.13 -11.61
C LYS A 143 12.51 -18.47 -13.07
N VAL A 144 12.89 -17.53 -13.94
CA VAL A 144 12.78 -17.71 -15.39
C VAL A 144 14.17 -17.53 -15.97
N ASN A 145 14.57 -18.47 -16.81
CA ASN A 145 15.82 -18.42 -17.54
C ASN A 145 15.51 -18.66 -19.03
N CYS A 146 15.83 -17.68 -19.88
CA CYS A 146 15.52 -17.73 -21.29
C CYS A 146 16.78 -17.87 -22.15
N ILE A 147 16.66 -18.61 -23.25
CA ILE A 147 17.70 -18.75 -24.30
C ILE A 147 17.07 -18.60 -25.69
N TYR A 148 17.88 -18.23 -26.68
CA TYR A 148 17.51 -18.45 -28.09
C TYR A 148 17.93 -19.85 -28.52
N ASN A 149 16.96 -20.73 -28.71
CA ASN A 149 17.19 -22.10 -29.12
C ASN A 149 16.86 -22.27 -30.61
N LYS A 150 17.86 -22.10 -31.47
CA LYS A 150 17.70 -22.27 -32.93
C LYS A 150 17.30 -23.67 -33.37
N SER A 151 17.52 -24.67 -32.50
CA SER A 151 17.15 -26.06 -32.72
C SER A 151 15.75 -26.38 -32.18
N ALA A 152 15.02 -25.39 -31.64
CA ALA A 152 13.66 -25.60 -31.17
C ALA A 152 12.74 -26.03 -32.33
N ASN A 153 11.90 -27.02 -32.07
CA ASN A 153 11.00 -27.60 -33.06
C ASN A 153 9.66 -26.81 -33.17
N PHE A 154 9.44 -25.83 -32.31
CA PHE A 154 8.19 -25.05 -32.27
C PHE A 154 8.24 -23.89 -33.25
N VAL A 155 7.42 -23.96 -34.29
CA VAL A 155 7.48 -23.07 -35.46
C VAL A 155 6.08 -22.65 -35.92
N LEU A 156 6.02 -21.53 -36.65
CA LEU A 156 4.81 -21.07 -37.33
C LEU A 156 4.72 -21.64 -38.74
N ASN A 157 3.62 -22.32 -39.05
CA ASN A 157 3.31 -22.86 -40.36
C ASN A 157 2.01 -22.28 -40.89
N LYS A 158 2.04 -21.72 -42.09
CA LYS A 158 0.84 -21.22 -42.77
C LYS A 158 -0.09 -22.39 -43.12
N LYS A 159 -1.34 -22.35 -42.67
CA LYS A 159 -2.36 -23.37 -43.01
C LYS A 159 -3.32 -22.86 -44.06
N GLU A 160 -3.86 -21.66 -43.87
CA GLU A 160 -4.78 -21.02 -44.82
C GLU A 160 -4.43 -19.53 -45.04
N THR A 161 -5.27 -18.80 -45.76
CA THR A 161 -5.05 -17.38 -46.08
C THR A 161 -4.89 -16.52 -44.82
N LEU A 162 -5.66 -16.80 -43.77
CA LEU A 162 -5.68 -16.03 -42.52
C LEU A 162 -5.34 -16.88 -41.28
N LEU A 163 -4.93 -18.14 -41.49
CA LEU A 163 -4.75 -19.11 -40.41
C LEU A 163 -3.31 -19.63 -40.40
N TRP A 164 -2.69 -19.55 -39.23
CA TRP A 164 -1.33 -19.98 -38.94
C TRP A 164 -1.38 -21.01 -37.82
N ALA A 165 -0.74 -22.16 -38.00
CA ALA A 165 -0.55 -23.09 -36.90
C ALA A 165 0.82 -22.84 -36.28
N ALA A 166 0.86 -22.76 -34.96
CA ALA A 166 2.08 -22.95 -34.19
C ALA A 166 2.13 -24.43 -33.78
N GLU A 167 3.15 -25.15 -34.22
CA GLU A 167 3.27 -26.57 -33.94
C GLU A 167 4.71 -26.97 -33.64
N GLY A 168 4.90 -27.90 -32.69
CA GLY A 168 6.20 -28.45 -32.36
C GLY A 168 6.33 -28.94 -30.92
N GLU A 169 7.40 -29.69 -30.65
CA GLU A 169 7.62 -30.37 -29.37
C GLU A 169 8.50 -29.54 -28.42
N MET A 170 8.11 -29.50 -27.13
CA MET A 170 8.93 -28.93 -26.05
C MET A 170 9.83 -29.99 -25.43
N PRO A 171 11.01 -29.62 -24.85
CA PRO A 171 11.95 -30.58 -24.25
C PRO A 171 11.36 -31.51 -23.19
N ASP A 172 10.31 -31.08 -22.52
CA ASP A 172 9.62 -31.80 -21.46
C ASP A 172 8.30 -32.44 -21.90
N SER A 173 7.91 -32.40 -23.17
CA SER A 173 6.65 -33.01 -23.68
C SER A 173 6.68 -34.54 -23.55
N ASP A 174 5.54 -35.17 -23.22
CA ASP A 174 5.46 -36.63 -23.05
C ASP A 174 4.69 -37.36 -24.15
N ASP A 175 3.93 -36.64 -24.97
CA ASP A 175 3.30 -37.21 -26.15
C ASP A 175 3.02 -36.15 -27.20
N GLY A 176 3.81 -36.15 -28.26
CA GLY A 176 3.62 -35.27 -29.41
C GLY A 176 3.98 -33.81 -29.15
N GLY A 177 3.81 -33.01 -30.21
CA GLY A 177 4.02 -31.58 -30.16
C GLY A 177 2.79 -30.82 -29.69
N GLU A 178 3.02 -29.63 -29.16
CA GLU A 178 1.97 -28.63 -28.97
C GLU A 178 1.46 -28.19 -30.35
N TYR A 179 0.16 -27.91 -30.43
CA TYR A 179 -0.49 -27.42 -31.65
C TYR A 179 -1.56 -26.40 -31.28
N SER A 180 -1.49 -25.21 -31.86
CA SER A 180 -2.49 -24.16 -31.67
C SER A 180 -2.63 -23.30 -32.93
N ASN A 181 -3.84 -22.84 -33.22
CA ASN A 181 -4.16 -22.07 -34.43
C ASN A 181 -4.34 -20.59 -34.10
N TYR A 182 -3.65 -19.75 -34.87
CA TYR A 182 -3.60 -18.30 -34.71
C TYR A 182 -4.14 -17.62 -35.97
N VAL A 183 -4.83 -16.51 -35.79
CA VAL A 183 -5.31 -15.68 -36.90
C VAL A 183 -4.22 -14.66 -37.26
N GLY A 184 -3.88 -14.55 -38.55
CA GLY A 184 -2.86 -13.60 -39.01
C GLY A 184 -2.96 -13.30 -40.50
N TYR A 185 -2.84 -12.02 -40.86
CA TYR A 185 -2.95 -11.57 -42.24
C TYR A 185 -1.65 -11.79 -43.04
N GLY A 186 -1.81 -12.13 -44.32
CA GLY A 186 -0.70 -12.17 -45.28
C GLY A 186 0.31 -13.27 -45.00
N ASP A 187 1.56 -12.86 -44.72
CA ASP A 187 2.69 -13.75 -44.46
C ASP A 187 2.91 -14.03 -42.97
N GLY A 188 1.93 -13.71 -42.12
CA GLY A 188 1.98 -14.06 -40.69
C GLY A 188 2.97 -13.21 -39.90
N ASN A 189 3.40 -12.07 -40.47
CA ASN A 189 4.38 -11.17 -39.85
C ASN A 189 3.93 -10.67 -38.47
N ASN A 190 2.62 -10.60 -38.26
CA ASN A 190 1.98 -10.12 -37.03
C ASN A 190 1.58 -11.24 -36.06
N VAL A 191 1.93 -12.49 -36.33
CA VAL A 191 1.59 -13.63 -35.47
C VAL A 191 2.69 -13.81 -34.44
N LEU A 192 2.30 -13.96 -33.18
CA LEU A 192 3.17 -14.47 -32.12
C LEU A 192 2.45 -15.61 -31.44
N ALA A 193 3.09 -16.77 -31.41
CA ALA A 193 2.60 -17.92 -30.69
C ALA A 193 3.48 -18.23 -29.48
N ILE A 194 2.83 -18.69 -28.42
CA ILE A 194 3.50 -19.23 -27.25
C ILE A 194 3.08 -20.70 -27.10
N GLY A 195 4.06 -21.58 -27.09
CA GLY A 195 3.88 -23.02 -26.88
C GLY A 195 4.31 -23.43 -25.48
N VAL A 196 3.62 -24.43 -24.94
CA VAL A 196 3.98 -25.10 -23.70
C VAL A 196 4.00 -26.60 -23.91
N ALA A 197 4.57 -27.34 -22.96
CA ALA A 197 4.68 -28.78 -23.08
C ALA A 197 3.31 -29.46 -23.13
N HIS A 198 3.11 -30.33 -24.13
CA HIS A 198 1.88 -31.10 -24.26
C HIS A 198 1.79 -32.20 -23.19
N PHE A 199 0.60 -32.41 -22.61
CA PHE A 199 0.36 -33.39 -21.55
C PHE A 199 -0.59 -34.51 -21.97
N LYS A 200 -0.09 -35.75 -21.91
CA LYS A 200 -0.82 -36.94 -22.36
C LYS A 200 -1.93 -37.38 -21.41
N ASP A 201 -1.62 -37.49 -20.11
CA ASP A 201 -2.50 -38.16 -19.14
C ASP A 201 -3.23 -37.16 -18.23
N HIS A 202 -4.32 -36.58 -18.74
CA HIS A 202 -5.12 -35.63 -17.98
C HIS A 202 -5.70 -36.18 -16.65
N ASN A 203 -5.62 -37.49 -16.40
CA ASN A 203 -6.11 -38.12 -15.18
C ASN A 203 -5.01 -38.49 -14.18
N ALA A 204 -3.74 -38.15 -14.45
CA ALA A 204 -2.64 -38.45 -13.55
C ALA A 204 -2.81 -37.73 -12.20
N THR A 205 -2.57 -38.44 -11.10
CA THR A 205 -2.63 -37.85 -9.75
C THR A 205 -1.48 -36.88 -9.49
N VAL A 206 -0.35 -37.08 -10.16
CA VAL A 206 0.81 -36.19 -10.14
C VAL A 206 1.17 -35.89 -11.59
N ALA A 207 1.10 -34.61 -11.98
CA ALA A 207 1.47 -34.17 -13.31
C ALA A 207 2.99 -34.30 -13.53
N PRO A 208 3.44 -34.51 -14.78
CA PRO A 208 4.85 -34.47 -15.15
C PRO A 208 5.41 -33.08 -14.89
N VAL A 209 6.74 -33.00 -14.78
CA VAL A 209 7.43 -31.74 -14.53
C VAL A 209 7.33 -30.89 -15.79
N ARG A 210 6.60 -29.77 -15.71
CA ARG A 210 6.46 -28.80 -16.80
C ARG A 210 7.18 -27.52 -16.48
N ARG A 211 8.06 -27.08 -17.36
CA ARG A 211 8.88 -25.89 -17.13
C ARG A 211 9.12 -25.06 -18.39
N TYR A 212 8.93 -25.61 -19.57
CA TYR A 212 9.31 -24.90 -20.79
C TYR A 212 8.15 -24.10 -21.40
N ILE A 213 8.46 -22.87 -21.77
CA ILE A 213 7.67 -21.99 -22.64
C ILE A 213 8.53 -21.72 -23.88
N SER A 214 7.98 -21.87 -25.08
CA SER A 214 8.67 -21.50 -26.32
C SER A 214 7.86 -20.50 -27.13
N PHE A 215 8.56 -19.66 -27.87
CA PHE A 215 7.98 -18.62 -28.70
C PHE A 215 8.24 -18.92 -30.17
N ALA A 216 7.22 -18.69 -31.01
CA ALA A 216 7.35 -18.71 -32.46
C ALA A 216 6.73 -17.41 -33.00
N GLY A 217 7.56 -16.58 -33.64
CA GLY A 217 7.21 -15.21 -33.99
C GLY A 217 7.36 -14.91 -35.47
N GLY A 218 6.36 -14.24 -36.04
CA GLY A 218 6.47 -13.64 -37.37
C GLY A 218 7.51 -12.53 -37.44
N PHE A 219 7.72 -11.96 -38.63
CA PHE A 219 8.74 -10.95 -38.87
C PHE A 219 8.72 -9.75 -37.89
N TRP A 220 7.53 -9.28 -37.46
CA TRP A 220 7.43 -8.15 -36.52
C TRP A 220 7.83 -8.51 -35.08
N TYR A 221 7.77 -9.80 -34.74
CA TYR A 221 8.13 -10.33 -33.43
C TYR A 221 9.35 -11.24 -33.49
N LYS A 222 10.23 -11.02 -34.48
CA LYS A 222 11.45 -11.81 -34.68
C LYS A 222 12.38 -11.83 -33.45
N PHE A 223 12.32 -10.80 -32.61
CA PHE A 223 13.06 -10.76 -31.35
C PHE A 223 12.53 -11.76 -30.30
N LEU A 224 11.33 -12.30 -30.46
CA LEU A 224 10.79 -13.39 -29.64
C LEU A 224 10.95 -14.75 -30.32
N ASP A 225 11.14 -14.77 -31.64
CA ASP A 225 11.21 -16.01 -32.39
C ASP A 225 12.33 -16.92 -31.89
N GLN A 226 12.01 -18.20 -31.67
CA GLN A 226 12.91 -19.22 -31.12
C GLN A 226 13.43 -18.93 -29.70
N ALA A 227 12.84 -17.97 -28.99
CA ALA A 227 13.07 -17.84 -27.56
C ALA A 227 12.44 -19.04 -26.83
N GLN A 228 13.17 -19.64 -25.90
CA GLN A 228 12.72 -20.73 -25.06
C GLN A 228 13.11 -20.43 -23.62
N CYS A 229 12.13 -20.48 -22.72
CA CYS A 229 12.29 -20.11 -21.33
C CYS A 229 11.96 -21.30 -20.43
N GLU A 230 12.83 -21.58 -19.47
CA GLU A 230 12.58 -22.49 -18.37
C GLU A 230 12.01 -21.70 -17.18
N VAL A 231 10.88 -22.15 -16.64
CA VAL A 231 10.20 -21.57 -15.49
C VAL A 231 10.27 -22.55 -14.33
N ASP A 232 11.06 -22.19 -13.32
CA ASP A 232 11.19 -22.94 -12.08
C ASP A 232 10.37 -22.32 -10.96
N PHE A 233 9.65 -23.16 -10.22
CA PHE A 233 8.84 -22.77 -9.08
C PHE A 233 9.47 -23.30 -7.79
N GLU A 234 10.21 -22.43 -7.10
CA GLU A 234 10.83 -22.77 -5.82
C GLU A 234 9.86 -22.45 -4.67
N PRO A 235 9.41 -23.43 -3.87
CA PRO A 235 8.60 -23.15 -2.68
C PRO A 235 9.38 -22.24 -1.74
N THR A 236 8.79 -21.13 -1.32
CA THR A 236 9.47 -20.14 -0.48
C THR A 236 8.49 -19.53 0.50
N ARG A 237 8.95 -19.28 1.72
CA ARG A 237 8.20 -18.54 2.73
C ARG A 237 8.52 -17.06 2.59
N PHE A 238 7.49 -16.23 2.56
CA PHE A 238 7.58 -14.79 2.37
C PHE A 238 7.09 -14.03 3.58
N ASN A 239 7.75 -12.90 3.89
CA ASN A 239 7.24 -11.88 4.79
C ASN A 239 6.40 -10.88 3.97
N VAL A 240 5.10 -10.87 4.21
CA VAL A 240 4.18 -9.90 3.62
C VAL A 240 4.01 -8.75 4.59
N THR A 241 4.40 -7.54 4.18
CA THR A 241 4.19 -6.30 4.94
C THR A 241 3.16 -5.43 4.24
N VAL A 242 2.12 -5.05 4.97
CA VAL A 242 1.01 -4.23 4.48
C VAL A 242 1.03 -2.88 5.16
N ASN A 243 1.04 -1.82 4.36
CA ASN A 243 0.79 -0.45 4.80
C ASN A 243 -0.63 -0.07 4.43
N ASN A 244 -1.50 0.09 5.43
CA ASN A 244 -2.91 0.37 5.19
C ASN A 244 -3.17 1.81 4.74
N LEU A 245 -2.38 2.77 5.22
CA LEU A 245 -2.52 4.19 4.85
C LEU A 245 -2.10 4.43 3.40
N GLY A 246 -0.94 3.89 3.01
CA GLY A 246 -0.43 4.01 1.65
C GLY A 246 -1.01 3.00 0.67
N LYS A 247 -1.81 2.04 1.15
CA LYS A 247 -2.31 0.89 0.37
C LYS A 247 -1.21 0.11 -0.36
N ASN A 248 -0.07 -0.07 0.31
CA ASN A 248 1.07 -0.77 -0.28
C ASN A 248 1.28 -2.15 0.34
N ILE A 249 1.68 -3.10 -0.50
CA ILE A 249 2.08 -4.46 -0.12
C ILE A 249 3.54 -4.64 -0.53
N THR A 250 4.39 -5.03 0.41
CA THR A 250 5.77 -5.44 0.12
C THR A 250 5.94 -6.89 0.51
N VAL A 251 6.59 -7.65 -0.37
CA VAL A 251 6.80 -9.09 -0.20
C VAL A 251 8.29 -9.35 -0.29
N GLU A 252 8.82 -9.99 0.75
CA GLU A 252 10.25 -10.32 0.83
C GLU A 252 10.42 -11.81 1.13
N PRO A 253 11.22 -12.55 0.36
CA PRO A 253 11.52 -13.95 0.67
C PRO A 253 12.27 -14.05 1.99
N THR A 254 11.99 -15.09 2.76
CA THR A 254 12.75 -15.45 3.96
C THR A 254 13.83 -16.46 3.62
N ASN A 255 14.91 -16.52 4.42
CA ASN A 255 16.01 -17.46 4.23
C ASN A 255 15.68 -18.89 4.74
N ASP A 256 14.40 -19.26 4.74
CA ASP A 256 13.94 -20.57 5.18
C ASP A 256 14.14 -21.59 4.04
N THR A 257 14.93 -22.63 4.30
CA THR A 257 15.25 -23.67 3.32
C THR A 257 14.34 -24.89 3.40
N ASP A 258 13.52 -25.01 4.46
CA ASP A 258 12.65 -26.17 4.70
C ASP A 258 11.18 -25.80 4.49
N VAL A 259 10.86 -25.38 3.27
CA VAL A 259 9.52 -24.99 2.87
C VAL A 259 8.91 -26.09 2.00
N PRO A 260 7.83 -26.76 2.46
CA PRO A 260 7.19 -27.81 1.66
C PRO A 260 6.53 -27.23 0.41
N ASP A 261 6.52 -28.03 -0.66
CA ASP A 261 5.83 -27.68 -1.90
C ASP A 261 4.32 -27.53 -1.66
N ILE A 262 3.74 -26.38 -2.05
CA ILE A 262 2.32 -26.06 -1.82
C ILE A 262 1.44 -26.94 -2.71
N ASP A 263 1.95 -27.29 -3.89
CA ASP A 263 1.29 -28.18 -4.83
C ASP A 263 2.24 -29.31 -5.27
N PRO A 264 2.35 -30.38 -4.45
CA PRO A 264 3.11 -31.58 -4.81
C PRO A 264 2.55 -32.30 -6.04
N SER A 265 1.27 -32.05 -6.39
CA SER A 265 0.63 -32.65 -7.56
C SER A 265 1.08 -32.01 -8.88
N ARG A 266 1.69 -30.81 -8.82
CA ARG A 266 2.25 -30.02 -9.94
C ARG A 266 1.22 -29.51 -10.94
N TRP A 267 -0.06 -29.74 -10.69
CA TRP A 267 -1.15 -29.29 -11.55
C TRP A 267 -1.24 -27.77 -11.64
N LEU A 268 -1.04 -27.04 -10.53
CA LEU A 268 -1.05 -25.59 -10.52
C LEU A 268 0.02 -25.01 -11.45
N LYS A 269 1.22 -25.60 -11.43
CA LYS A 269 2.36 -25.18 -12.27
C LYS A 269 2.04 -25.41 -13.75
N GLY A 270 1.51 -26.58 -14.10
CA GLY A 270 1.10 -26.91 -15.47
C GLY A 270 -0.04 -26.04 -15.99
N VAL A 271 -1.11 -25.85 -15.21
CA VAL A 271 -2.26 -25.00 -15.56
C VAL A 271 -1.85 -23.54 -15.74
N LEU A 272 -0.95 -23.04 -14.87
CA LEU A 272 -0.41 -21.70 -14.98
C LEU A 272 0.39 -21.52 -16.26
N LEU A 273 1.32 -22.43 -16.58
CA LEU A 273 2.08 -22.34 -17.82
C LEU A 273 1.17 -22.38 -19.05
N ARG A 274 0.14 -23.24 -19.05
CA ARG A 274 -0.84 -23.30 -20.14
C ARG A 274 -1.58 -21.98 -20.38
N GLN A 275 -1.71 -21.12 -19.38
CA GLN A 275 -2.31 -19.80 -19.59
C GLN A 275 -1.53 -18.95 -20.61
N PHE A 276 -0.22 -19.12 -20.74
CA PHE A 276 0.55 -18.36 -21.73
C PHE A 276 0.16 -18.69 -23.17
N GLU A 277 -0.11 -19.96 -23.46
CA GLU A 277 -0.60 -20.38 -24.78
C GLU A 277 -1.99 -19.81 -25.06
N LEU A 278 -2.91 -19.90 -24.09
CA LEU A 278 -4.26 -19.33 -24.20
C LEU A 278 -4.23 -17.82 -24.40
N ILE A 279 -3.43 -17.11 -23.59
CA ILE A 279 -3.25 -15.65 -23.68
C ILE A 279 -2.71 -15.29 -25.06
N ALA A 280 -1.68 -15.99 -25.56
CA ALA A 280 -1.15 -15.75 -26.90
C ALA A 280 -2.16 -15.97 -28.01
N ASN A 281 -2.99 -17.02 -27.87
CA ASN A 281 -4.04 -17.35 -28.83
C ASN A 281 -5.11 -16.25 -28.89
N ASP A 282 -5.62 -15.82 -27.73
CA ASP A 282 -6.70 -14.83 -27.62
C ASP A 282 -6.27 -13.42 -28.05
N GLU A 283 -5.00 -13.08 -27.83
CA GLU A 283 -4.47 -11.72 -28.00
C GLU A 283 -3.65 -11.50 -29.28
N THR A 284 -3.61 -12.53 -30.12
CA THR A 284 -3.09 -12.41 -31.47
C THR A 284 -4.25 -12.29 -32.45
N ASN A 285 -4.42 -11.09 -32.99
CA ASN A 285 -5.46 -10.80 -33.97
C ASN A 285 -4.88 -10.73 -35.39
N LEU A 286 -5.77 -10.44 -36.35
CA LEU A 286 -5.46 -10.38 -37.78
C LEU A 286 -4.27 -9.47 -38.15
N TYR A 287 -3.99 -8.43 -37.34
CA TYR A 287 -2.99 -7.42 -37.65
C TYR A 287 -1.91 -7.25 -36.59
N VAL A 288 -2.08 -7.71 -35.35
CA VAL A 288 -1.10 -7.46 -34.28
C VAL A 288 -1.23 -8.53 -33.19
N SER A 289 -0.11 -8.83 -32.54
CA SER A 289 -0.10 -9.52 -31.25
C SER A 289 0.08 -8.50 -30.12
N THR A 290 -0.92 -8.38 -29.26
CA THR A 290 -0.81 -7.50 -28.08
C THR A 290 0.17 -8.11 -27.07
N VAL A 291 0.28 -9.44 -27.00
CA VAL A 291 1.33 -10.15 -26.25
C VAL A 291 2.70 -9.75 -26.76
N GLY A 292 2.93 -9.80 -28.07
CA GLY A 292 4.22 -9.38 -28.64
C GLY A 292 4.56 -7.92 -28.35
N SER A 293 3.54 -7.05 -28.33
CA SER A 293 3.70 -5.65 -27.98
C SER A 293 4.02 -5.45 -26.49
N ALA A 294 3.39 -6.22 -25.60
CA ALA A 294 3.66 -6.19 -24.17
C ALA A 294 5.09 -6.65 -23.85
N PHE A 295 5.54 -7.75 -24.45
CA PHE A 295 6.91 -8.22 -24.29
C PHE A 295 7.93 -7.21 -24.85
N ASN A 296 7.64 -6.61 -26.01
CA ASN A 296 8.48 -5.54 -26.57
C ASN A 296 8.62 -4.34 -25.62
N ASN A 297 7.53 -3.96 -24.94
CA ASN A 297 7.56 -2.89 -23.95
C ASN A 297 8.44 -3.23 -22.74
N SER A 298 8.40 -4.48 -22.25
CA SER A 298 9.32 -4.93 -21.20
C SER A 298 10.78 -4.87 -21.66
N ILE A 299 11.08 -5.35 -22.88
CA ILE A 299 12.42 -5.31 -23.46
C ILE A 299 12.91 -3.86 -23.57
N THR A 300 12.07 -2.98 -24.11
CA THR A 300 12.38 -1.55 -24.25
C THR A 300 12.59 -0.90 -22.88
N GLY A 301 11.75 -1.22 -21.88
CA GLY A 301 11.91 -0.73 -20.51
C GLY A 301 13.22 -1.17 -19.87
N HIS A 302 13.66 -2.41 -20.14
CA HIS A 302 14.94 -2.92 -19.66
C HIS A 302 16.11 -2.21 -20.34
N LEU A 303 16.06 -2.03 -21.66
CA LEU A 303 17.05 -1.27 -22.43
C LEU A 303 17.22 0.15 -21.87
N LEU A 304 16.11 0.89 -21.70
CA LEU A 304 16.14 2.24 -21.15
C LEU A 304 16.71 2.29 -19.72
N SER A 305 16.43 1.27 -18.91
CA SER A 305 17.01 1.13 -17.56
C SER A 305 18.53 0.97 -17.59
N LEU A 306 19.06 0.21 -18.54
CA LEU A 306 20.52 0.07 -18.73
C LEU A 306 21.16 1.38 -19.19
N GLU A 307 20.53 2.07 -20.15
CA GLU A 307 20.99 3.38 -20.65
C GLU A 307 21.03 4.42 -19.53
N MET A 308 19.99 4.49 -18.69
CA MET A 308 19.93 5.39 -17.54
C MET A 308 21.01 5.09 -16.48
N ASN A 309 21.39 3.82 -16.34
CA ASN A 309 22.47 3.40 -15.44
C ASN A 309 23.87 3.53 -16.08
N GLY A 310 23.98 4.07 -17.31
CA GLY A 310 25.25 4.24 -18.01
C GLY A 310 25.89 2.93 -18.47
N THR A 311 25.12 1.84 -18.56
CA THR A 311 25.61 0.54 -19.02
C THR A 311 25.44 0.44 -20.54
N THR A 312 26.55 0.39 -21.29
CA THR A 312 26.52 0.45 -22.76
C THR A 312 27.03 -0.83 -23.46
N SER A 313 27.36 -1.88 -22.72
CA SER A 313 28.08 -3.06 -23.24
C SER A 313 27.31 -4.38 -23.08
N VAL A 314 25.98 -4.35 -23.20
CA VAL A 314 25.14 -5.56 -23.14
C VAL A 314 24.69 -5.91 -24.57
N SER A 315 24.67 -7.19 -24.93
CA SER A 315 24.22 -7.60 -26.26
C SER A 315 22.71 -7.46 -26.42
N ASP A 316 22.23 -7.17 -27.63
CA ASP A 316 20.80 -7.08 -27.93
C ASP A 316 20.04 -8.36 -27.54
N ASN A 317 20.68 -9.52 -27.72
CA ASN A 317 20.09 -10.80 -27.34
C ASN A 317 19.89 -10.90 -25.82
N ASP A 318 20.88 -10.47 -25.02
CA ASP A 318 20.75 -10.51 -23.56
C ASP A 318 19.69 -9.52 -23.07
N ILE A 319 19.59 -8.35 -23.71
CA ILE A 319 18.55 -7.35 -23.42
C ILE A 319 17.16 -7.93 -23.71
N ASN A 320 16.99 -8.56 -24.87
CA ASN A 320 15.73 -9.20 -25.25
C ASN A 320 15.36 -10.32 -24.29
N LEU A 321 16.26 -11.28 -24.06
CA LEU A 321 16.03 -12.41 -23.17
C LEU A 321 15.69 -11.93 -21.75
N ARG A 322 16.39 -10.91 -21.23
CA ARG A 322 16.09 -10.37 -19.91
C ARG A 322 14.74 -9.67 -19.83
N GLY A 323 14.36 -8.94 -20.88
CA GLY A 323 13.02 -8.34 -20.98
C GLY A 323 11.90 -9.39 -21.03
N ILE A 324 12.14 -10.50 -21.74
CA ILE A 324 11.25 -11.67 -21.81
C ILE A 324 11.12 -12.33 -20.44
N GLU A 325 12.25 -12.61 -19.76
CA GLU A 325 12.28 -13.18 -18.41
C GLU A 325 11.45 -12.34 -17.43
N ASN A 326 11.66 -11.02 -17.42
CA ASN A 326 10.93 -10.12 -16.53
C ASN A 326 9.42 -10.16 -16.82
N ALA A 327 9.01 -10.18 -18.10
CA ALA A 327 7.61 -10.25 -18.50
C ALA A 327 6.95 -11.56 -18.06
N ILE A 328 7.62 -12.70 -18.28
CA ILE A 328 7.13 -14.01 -17.82
C ILE A 328 7.04 -14.04 -16.30
N ILE A 329 8.07 -13.59 -15.57
CA ILE A 329 8.08 -13.51 -14.11
C ILE A 329 6.88 -12.70 -13.61
N SER A 330 6.66 -11.52 -14.20
CA SER A 330 5.54 -10.65 -13.86
C SER A 330 4.21 -11.37 -14.03
N MET A 331 3.98 -11.99 -15.19
CA MET A 331 2.72 -12.68 -15.47
C MET A 331 2.54 -13.90 -14.56
N VAL A 332 3.60 -14.66 -14.28
CA VAL A 332 3.56 -15.81 -13.35
C VAL A 332 3.14 -15.34 -11.95
N ASP A 333 3.81 -14.31 -11.43
CA ASP A 333 3.53 -13.75 -10.11
C ASP A 333 2.07 -13.23 -10.03
N ASP A 334 1.61 -12.52 -11.05
CA ASP A 334 0.27 -11.95 -11.14
C ASP A 334 -0.81 -13.06 -11.29
N MET A 335 -0.54 -14.11 -12.06
CA MET A 335 -1.43 -15.26 -12.20
C MET A 335 -1.55 -16.07 -10.91
N LEU A 336 -0.44 -16.32 -10.20
CA LEU A 336 -0.47 -16.98 -8.89
C LEU A 336 -1.29 -16.18 -7.88
N ALA A 337 -1.11 -14.85 -7.85
CA ALA A 337 -1.86 -13.97 -6.96
C ALA A 337 -3.36 -13.96 -7.30
N ALA A 338 -3.72 -14.00 -8.58
CA ALA A 338 -5.09 -14.11 -9.05
C ALA A 338 -5.73 -15.45 -8.66
N TYR A 339 -5.02 -16.57 -8.87
CA TYR A 339 -5.49 -17.89 -8.42
C TYR A 339 -5.71 -17.94 -6.91
N ALA A 340 -4.78 -17.42 -6.13
CA ALA A 340 -4.92 -17.36 -4.68
C ALA A 340 -6.10 -16.47 -4.24
N SER A 341 -6.34 -15.34 -4.94
CA SER A 341 -7.50 -14.48 -4.71
C SER A 341 -8.82 -15.21 -5.05
N ALA A 342 -8.85 -15.95 -6.16
CA ALA A 342 -10.01 -16.76 -6.54
C ALA A 342 -10.28 -17.89 -5.54
N GLN A 343 -9.25 -18.56 -5.03
CA GLN A 343 -9.40 -19.55 -3.97
C GLN A 343 -10.02 -18.95 -2.70
N LEU A 344 -9.59 -17.76 -2.31
CA LEU A 344 -10.10 -17.07 -1.13
C LEU A 344 -11.56 -16.62 -1.31
N VAL A 345 -11.89 -16.02 -2.46
CA VAL A 345 -13.18 -15.36 -2.67
C VAL A 345 -14.24 -16.29 -3.26
N VAL A 346 -13.89 -17.03 -4.31
CA VAL A 346 -14.81 -17.95 -5.01
C VAL A 346 -14.84 -19.29 -4.31
N GLY A 347 -13.66 -19.85 -4.01
CA GLY A 347 -13.55 -21.14 -3.35
C GLY A 347 -13.83 -21.10 -1.84
N ASN A 348 -13.83 -19.92 -1.22
CA ASN A 348 -13.90 -19.74 0.23
C ASN A 348 -12.87 -20.59 1.00
N PHE A 349 -11.72 -20.86 0.36
CA PHE A 349 -10.59 -21.54 0.97
C PHE A 349 -9.74 -20.51 1.71
N LYS A 350 -9.71 -20.62 3.05
CA LYS A 350 -8.98 -19.69 3.90
C LYS A 350 -8.41 -20.38 5.13
N ASP A 351 -7.19 -20.01 5.46
CA ASP A 351 -6.51 -20.39 6.69
C ASP A 351 -6.13 -19.14 7.49
N ASN A 352 -6.24 -19.25 8.83
CA ASN A 352 -5.86 -18.16 9.71
C ASN A 352 -4.36 -18.18 9.96
N VAL A 353 -3.69 -17.08 9.62
CA VAL A 353 -2.25 -16.90 9.85
C VAL A 353 -2.01 -15.93 11.00
N LYS A 354 -1.02 -16.24 11.84
CA LYS A 354 -0.57 -15.34 12.90
C LYS A 354 0.30 -14.24 12.31
N GLY A 355 0.04 -12.99 12.67
CA GLY A 355 0.80 -11.84 12.22
C GLY A 355 1.00 -10.81 13.32
N THR A 356 1.77 -9.77 13.01
CA THR A 356 1.98 -8.60 13.85
C THR A 356 1.18 -7.43 13.28
N VAL A 357 0.47 -6.69 14.13
CA VAL A 357 -0.37 -5.57 13.72
C VAL A 357 0.23 -4.27 14.24
N ARG A 358 0.27 -3.26 13.38
CA ARG A 358 0.71 -1.90 13.72
C ARG A 358 -0.52 -1.00 13.80
N VAL A 359 -0.74 -0.42 14.98
CA VAL A 359 -1.90 0.42 15.29
C VAL A 359 -1.45 1.81 15.76
N THR A 360 -2.31 2.81 15.64
CA THR A 360 -2.09 4.10 16.32
C THR A 360 -2.08 3.87 17.83
N ALA A 361 -1.07 4.41 18.50
CA ALA A 361 -0.97 4.42 19.95
C ALA A 361 -0.70 5.84 20.39
N VAL A 362 -1.65 6.46 21.08
CA VAL A 362 -1.42 7.74 21.75
C VAL A 362 -0.60 7.45 23.00
N ALA A 363 0.69 7.74 22.95
CA ALA A 363 1.54 7.76 24.13
C ALA A 363 1.24 9.05 24.90
N ILE A 364 0.35 8.98 25.90
CA ILE A 364 0.08 10.11 26.80
C ILE A 364 1.27 10.25 27.75
N GLY A 365 2.31 10.97 27.30
CA GLY A 365 3.45 11.42 28.09
C GLY A 365 4.27 10.32 28.78
N GLU A 366 5.54 10.61 29.05
CA GLU A 366 6.28 9.80 30.02
C GLU A 366 5.64 10.01 31.39
N LYS A 367 5.36 8.94 32.16
CA LYS A 367 4.74 9.04 33.50
C LYS A 367 5.44 10.11 34.37
N ARG A 368 6.75 10.29 34.17
CA ARG A 368 7.59 11.30 34.81
C ARG A 368 7.11 12.73 34.53
N PHE A 369 6.76 13.05 33.29
CA PHE A 369 6.24 14.37 32.91
C PHE A 369 4.86 14.63 33.53
N ALA A 370 3.96 13.63 33.51
CA ALA A 370 2.64 13.77 34.09
C ALA A 370 2.71 13.99 35.62
N ILE A 371 3.57 13.24 36.30
CA ILE A 371 3.81 13.38 37.75
C ILE A 371 4.46 14.74 38.05
N ALA A 372 5.45 15.17 37.27
CA ALA A 372 6.11 16.47 37.46
C ALA A 372 5.15 17.64 37.28
N ALA A 373 4.31 17.62 36.23
CA ALA A 373 3.29 18.64 36.00
C ALA A 373 2.24 18.65 37.12
N PHE A 374 1.79 17.48 37.57
CA PHE A 374 0.87 17.39 38.71
C PHE A 374 1.50 17.94 40.00
N ALA A 375 2.74 17.56 40.30
CA ALA A 375 3.46 18.03 41.47
C ALA A 375 3.68 19.55 41.45
N LEU A 376 4.07 20.12 40.30
CA LEU A 376 4.22 21.57 40.14
C LEU A 376 2.90 22.30 40.42
N ASN A 377 1.80 21.83 39.83
CA ASN A 377 0.48 22.42 40.05
C ASN A 377 0.04 22.32 41.52
N MET A 378 0.33 21.18 42.18
CA MET A 378 0.07 21.02 43.62
C MET A 378 0.91 21.96 44.48
N VAL A 379 2.19 22.18 44.13
CA VAL A 379 3.05 23.14 44.84
C VAL A 379 2.51 24.56 44.70
N VAL A 380 2.12 24.98 43.50
CA VAL A 380 1.50 26.30 43.26
C VAL A 380 0.22 26.46 44.07
N ALA A 381 -0.65 25.45 44.07
CA ALA A 381 -1.88 25.46 44.87
C ALA A 381 -1.59 25.54 46.38
N PHE A 382 -0.54 24.86 46.85
CA PHE A 382 -0.14 24.91 48.27
C PHE A 382 0.43 26.26 48.67
N ILE A 383 1.25 26.88 47.82
CA ILE A 383 1.73 28.25 48.03
C ILE A 383 0.55 29.22 48.08
N PHE A 384 -0.41 29.08 47.16
CA PHE A 384 -1.62 29.90 47.16
C PHE A 384 -2.43 29.74 48.45
N LEU A 385 -2.63 28.51 48.93
CA LEU A 385 -3.32 28.24 50.20
C LEU A 385 -2.57 28.80 51.41
N LEU A 386 -1.23 28.69 51.43
CA LEU A 386 -0.41 29.27 52.50
C LEU A 386 -0.52 30.79 52.52
N GLU A 387 -0.48 31.46 51.36
CA GLU A 387 -0.68 32.90 51.28
C GLU A 387 -2.10 33.32 51.65
N ALA A 388 -3.11 32.53 51.24
CA ALA A 388 -4.50 32.74 51.66
C ALA A 388 -4.64 32.66 53.19
N LEU A 389 -4.03 31.66 53.83
CA LEU A 389 -4.07 31.52 55.29
C LEU A 389 -3.26 32.61 56.00
N ARG A 390 -2.05 32.92 55.51
CA ARG A 390 -1.16 33.95 56.07
C ARG A 390 -1.82 35.32 56.08
N THR A 391 -2.55 35.64 55.02
CA THR A 391 -3.28 36.91 54.88
C THR A 391 -4.69 36.88 55.47
N ARG A 392 -5.07 35.81 56.19
CA ARG A 392 -6.41 35.59 56.77
C ARG A 392 -7.53 35.75 55.74
N GLY A 393 -7.32 35.17 54.56
CA GLY A 393 -8.22 35.24 53.41
C GLY A 393 -8.32 36.64 52.84
N TRP A 394 -7.22 37.39 52.90
CA TRP A 394 -7.10 38.76 52.37
C TRP A 394 -8.12 39.76 52.95
N LYS A 395 -8.68 39.49 54.14
CA LYS A 395 -9.75 40.29 54.77
C LYS A 395 -9.36 41.74 55.09
N ASP A 396 -8.07 42.02 55.22
CA ASP A 396 -7.55 43.35 55.59
C ASP A 396 -6.76 44.02 54.45
N LEU A 397 -6.84 43.49 53.22
CA LEU A 397 -6.24 44.16 52.07
C LEU A 397 -7.14 45.29 51.58
N PRO A 398 -6.58 46.49 51.35
CA PRO A 398 -7.32 47.57 50.72
C PRO A 398 -7.75 47.13 49.32
N GLU A 399 -8.94 47.58 48.89
CA GLU A 399 -9.46 47.34 47.56
C GLU A 399 -8.48 47.91 46.52
N PHE A 400 -7.72 47.01 45.89
CA PHE A 400 -6.71 47.38 44.90
C PHE A 400 -7.29 47.14 43.52
N ASP A 401 -7.64 48.22 42.82
CA ASP A 401 -8.05 48.17 41.44
C ASP A 401 -6.85 48.43 40.52
N PRO A 402 -6.32 47.42 39.81
CA PRO A 402 -5.18 47.59 38.91
C PRO A 402 -5.50 48.47 37.69
N SER A 403 -6.79 48.74 37.43
CA SER A 403 -7.21 49.65 36.36
C SER A 403 -7.23 51.12 36.78
N ASP A 404 -7.23 51.42 38.09
CA ASP A 404 -7.05 52.77 38.60
C ASP A 404 -5.55 53.05 38.80
N ILE A 405 -5.00 53.90 37.93
CA ILE A 405 -3.59 54.29 37.92
C ILE A 405 -3.13 54.85 39.29
N ARG A 406 -4.05 55.36 40.11
CA ARG A 406 -3.78 55.86 41.46
C ARG A 406 -3.40 54.74 42.42
N HIS A 407 -4.10 53.61 42.40
CA HIS A 407 -3.77 52.45 43.22
C HIS A 407 -2.40 51.89 42.83
N VAL A 408 -2.11 51.81 41.52
CA VAL A 408 -0.82 51.37 40.99
C VAL A 408 0.32 52.31 41.42
N MET A 409 0.13 53.63 41.35
CA MET A 409 1.10 54.63 41.81
C MET A 409 1.38 54.54 43.33
N ILE A 410 0.33 54.39 44.15
CA ILE A 410 0.47 54.27 45.60
C ILE A 410 1.20 52.98 45.99
N ALA A 411 0.92 51.87 45.28
CA ALA A 411 1.59 50.59 45.50
C ALA A 411 3.07 50.59 45.04
N ALA A 412 3.41 51.34 43.98
CA ALA A 412 4.75 51.42 43.44
C ALA A 412 5.71 52.36 44.21
N SER A 413 5.18 53.26 45.05
CA SER A 413 6.01 54.22 45.81
C SER A 413 6.69 53.55 47.03
N GLU A 414 8.03 53.54 47.07
CA GLU A 414 8.82 53.11 48.23
C GLU A 414 8.50 54.02 49.44
N GLY A 415 7.60 53.57 50.32
CA GLY A 415 7.01 54.37 51.41
C GLY A 415 5.49 54.20 51.56
N GLY A 416 4.86 53.40 50.69
CA GLY A 416 3.42 53.23 50.55
C GLY A 416 2.62 52.93 51.83
N GLY A 417 3.21 52.45 52.92
CA GLY A 417 2.48 52.24 54.18
C GLY A 417 1.87 53.53 54.77
N SER A 418 2.56 54.66 54.64
CA SER A 418 2.10 55.97 55.14
C SER A 418 1.12 56.64 54.17
N LEU A 419 1.44 56.56 52.87
CA LEU A 419 0.62 57.14 51.80
C LEU A 419 -0.69 56.38 51.61
N ALA A 420 -0.66 55.04 51.71
CA ALA A 420 -1.86 54.20 51.70
C ALA A 420 -2.76 54.54 52.89
N LYS A 421 -2.22 54.70 54.11
CA LYS A 421 -3.03 55.09 55.28
C LYS A 421 -3.72 56.45 55.12
N ALA A 422 -3.08 57.41 54.47
CA ALA A 422 -3.68 58.72 54.20
C ALA A 422 -4.67 58.68 53.03
N GLY A 423 -4.31 57.98 51.95
CA GLY A 423 -5.09 57.89 50.72
C GLY A 423 -6.34 57.00 50.80
N PHE A 424 -6.31 55.95 51.64
CA PHE A 424 -7.46 55.06 51.87
C PHE A 424 -8.37 55.52 53.04
N THR A 425 -8.30 56.78 53.47
CA THR A 425 -9.28 57.32 54.41
C THR A 425 -10.65 57.44 53.74
N THR A 426 -11.71 57.06 54.45
CA THR A 426 -13.08 56.88 53.93
C THR A 426 -13.79 58.16 53.44
N ASP A 427 -13.14 59.32 53.56
CA ASP A 427 -13.65 60.62 53.09
C ASP A 427 -13.08 60.94 51.71
N SER A 428 -13.75 60.48 50.66
CA SER A 428 -13.39 60.77 49.26
C SER A 428 -13.27 62.27 48.94
N GLU A 429 -13.94 63.13 49.71
CA GLU A 429 -13.89 64.59 49.56
C GLU A 429 -12.60 65.25 50.08
N LYS A 430 -11.79 64.54 50.89
CA LYS A 430 -10.54 65.09 51.47
C LYS A 430 -9.30 64.78 50.64
N LEU A 431 -9.38 63.86 49.69
CA LEU A 431 -8.26 63.43 48.84
C LEU A 431 -7.67 64.56 47.98
N GLY A 432 -8.51 65.48 47.48
CA GLY A 432 -8.05 66.64 46.70
C GLY A 432 -7.28 67.70 47.50
N LYS A 433 -7.21 67.56 48.82
CA LYS A 433 -6.51 68.48 49.73
C LYS A 433 -5.24 67.90 50.33
N ILE A 434 -4.87 66.66 49.98
CA ILE A 434 -3.62 66.05 50.47
C ILE A 434 -2.46 66.71 49.73
N GLN A 435 -1.77 67.65 50.41
CA GLN A 435 -0.55 68.23 49.90
C GLN A 435 0.58 67.19 50.01
N VAL A 436 1.13 66.84 48.85
CA VAL A 436 2.20 65.85 48.73
C VAL A 436 3.47 66.59 48.31
N ARG A 437 4.55 66.40 49.06
CA ARG A 437 5.88 66.90 48.70
C ARG A 437 6.66 65.78 48.04
N TYR A 438 7.36 66.09 46.96
CA TYR A 438 8.36 65.19 46.39
C TYR A 438 9.72 65.55 46.99
N GLY A 439 10.51 64.54 47.33
CA GLY A 439 11.86 64.74 47.86
C GLY A 439 12.78 63.60 47.49
N GLU A 440 14.07 63.90 47.36
CA GLU A 440 15.08 62.89 47.09
C GLU A 440 15.48 62.18 48.39
N THR A 441 15.31 60.87 48.41
CA THR A 441 15.91 60.00 49.42
C THR A 441 17.41 59.97 49.18
N GLY A 442 18.22 59.91 50.25
CA GLY A 442 19.69 60.02 50.19
C GLY A 442 20.44 58.96 49.35
N THR A 443 19.73 58.13 48.59
CA THR A 443 20.23 57.13 47.63
C THR A 443 19.99 57.51 46.17
N GLY A 444 19.49 58.72 45.86
CA GLY A 444 19.21 59.17 44.49
C GLY A 444 17.83 58.78 43.95
N ARG A 445 16.92 58.33 44.82
CA ARG A 445 15.53 57.97 44.47
C ARG A 445 14.55 58.99 45.00
N TYR A 446 13.53 59.35 44.23
CA TYR A 446 12.51 60.30 44.66
C TYR A 446 11.35 59.59 45.37
N ALA A 447 10.89 60.16 46.47
CA ALA A 447 9.73 59.68 47.22
C ALA A 447 8.71 60.82 47.41
N LEU A 448 7.43 60.44 47.42
CA LEU A 448 6.31 61.31 47.74
C LEU A 448 5.97 61.18 49.23
N ALA A 449 5.87 62.29 49.94
CA ALA A 449 5.52 62.34 51.37
C ALA A 449 4.36 63.31 51.60
N VAL A 450 3.44 62.95 52.50
CA VAL A 450 2.32 63.82 52.90
C VAL A 450 2.85 64.88 53.87
N GLU A 451 2.48 66.15 53.63
CA GLU A 451 3.08 67.33 54.28
C GLU A 451 3.02 67.34 55.82
N GLU A 452 2.01 66.71 56.42
CA GLU A 452 1.84 66.65 57.88
C GLU A 452 2.59 65.49 58.55
N LEU A 453 3.15 64.56 57.77
CA LEU A 453 3.89 63.39 58.25
C LEU A 453 5.36 63.53 57.82
N ALA A 454 6.08 64.46 58.43
CA ALA A 454 7.49 64.68 58.15
C ALA A 454 8.31 63.40 58.43
N SER A 455 8.71 62.71 57.37
CA SER A 455 9.69 61.61 57.45
C SER A 455 11.09 62.22 57.65
N PRO A 456 11.82 61.86 58.74
CA PRO A 456 13.08 62.50 59.11
C PRO A 456 14.25 62.24 58.15
N THR A 457 14.07 61.42 57.11
CA THR A 457 15.14 60.96 56.21
C THR A 457 15.16 61.60 54.81
N VAL A 458 14.23 62.52 54.51
CA VAL A 458 14.10 63.13 53.17
C VAL A 458 14.48 64.61 53.24
N LYS A 459 15.43 65.04 52.40
CA LYS A 459 15.75 66.46 52.23
C LYS A 459 14.74 67.07 51.25
N TYR A 460 14.05 68.11 51.69
CA TYR A 460 13.10 68.85 50.86
C TYR A 460 13.74 70.16 50.42
N GLU A 461 13.71 70.44 49.12
CA GLU A 461 14.04 71.78 48.60
C GLU A 461 12.77 72.63 48.55
N ASN A 462 12.82 73.82 49.16
CA ASN A 462 11.73 74.79 49.11
C ASN A 462 11.73 75.49 47.74
N MET A 463 10.80 75.13 46.85
CA MET A 463 10.53 75.97 45.68
C MET A 463 9.74 77.21 46.10
N ARG A 464 10.44 78.35 46.17
CA ARG A 464 9.85 79.67 46.38
C ARG A 464 9.16 80.10 45.08
N SER A 465 7.87 80.34 45.18
CA SER A 465 7.01 80.90 44.13
C SER A 465 7.40 82.37 43.87
N ASP A 466 8.19 82.63 42.84
CA ASP A 466 8.28 83.96 42.22
C ASP A 466 7.68 83.90 40.81
N SER A 467 6.84 84.90 40.57
CA SER A 467 5.90 85.10 39.47
C SER A 467 6.53 85.62 38.18
N ASP A 468 5.73 85.53 37.11
CA ASP A 468 5.83 86.24 35.82
C ASP A 468 6.85 85.77 34.79
N ILE A 469 6.43 84.89 33.86
CA ILE A 469 6.87 84.98 32.45
C ILE A 469 5.70 84.70 31.48
N SER A 470 5.48 85.72 30.65
CA SER A 470 4.62 85.88 29.47
C SER A 470 4.69 84.75 28.43
N TYR A 471 3.55 84.49 27.77
CA TYR A 471 3.44 83.73 26.52
C TYR A 471 4.33 84.33 25.42
N GLY A 472 5.12 83.49 24.75
CA GLY A 472 5.85 83.86 23.54
C GLY A 472 6.59 82.69 22.90
N GLY A 473 6.12 82.29 21.71
CA GLY A 473 6.99 81.88 20.59
C GLY A 473 7.65 80.49 20.62
N ALA A 474 7.11 79.63 19.73
CA ALA A 474 7.80 78.66 18.86
C ALA A 474 9.23 78.17 19.21
N GLY A 475 9.39 76.85 19.29
CA GLY A 475 10.70 76.22 19.13
C GLY A 475 10.70 74.73 19.44
N ARG A 476 10.74 73.90 18.39
CA ARG A 476 11.05 72.46 18.46
C ARG A 476 12.27 72.20 19.35
N ASN A 477 12.23 71.11 20.13
CA ASN A 477 13.18 70.01 19.97
C ASN A 477 12.69 68.76 20.72
N SER A 478 12.46 67.71 19.92
CA SER A 478 12.26 66.34 20.34
C SER A 478 13.53 65.76 20.94
N VAL A 479 13.39 64.97 22.00
CA VAL A 479 14.33 63.88 22.29
C VAL A 479 13.51 62.62 22.54
N THR A 480 13.40 61.81 21.48
CA THR A 480 12.98 60.41 21.50
C THR A 480 14.14 59.53 21.92
N HIS A 481 13.93 58.64 22.90
CA HIS A 481 14.73 57.43 23.06
C HIS A 481 13.83 56.21 22.84
N SER A 482 14.11 55.48 21.75
CA SER A 482 13.55 54.16 21.44
C SER A 482 14.30 53.09 22.22
N VAL A 483 13.58 52.11 22.75
CA VAL A 483 14.15 50.85 23.26
C VAL A 483 13.62 49.73 22.38
N GLU A 484 14.55 49.05 21.70
CA GLU A 484 14.30 47.82 20.93
C GLU A 484 13.95 46.66 21.87
N GLY A 485 12.83 45.99 21.59
CA GLY A 485 12.45 44.72 22.21
C GLY A 485 12.81 43.57 21.29
N GLY A 486 13.77 42.73 21.72
CA GLY A 486 13.98 41.39 21.18
C GLY A 486 12.99 40.41 21.79
N MET A 487 12.19 39.76 20.94
CA MET A 487 11.35 38.62 21.30
C MET A 487 12.18 37.33 21.36
N ILE A 488 11.79 36.42 22.24
CA ILE A 488 11.96 34.97 22.08
C ILE A 488 10.69 34.44 21.44
#